data_AF-A0A7X0HJ68-F1
#
_entry.id   AF-A0A7X0HJ68-F1
#
_cell.length_a   1.000
_cell.length_b   1.000
_cell.length_c   1.000
_cell.angle_alpha   90.00
_cell.angle_beta   90.00
_cell.angle_gamma   90.00
#
_symmetry.space_group_name_H-M   'P 1'
#
loop_
_entity.id
_entity.type
_entity.pdbx_description
1 polymer ?
#
loop_
_entity_poly.entity_id
_entity_poly.type
_entity_poly.pdbx_seq_one_letter_code
_entity_poly.pdbx_strand_id
1 'polypeptide(L)'
;MFLEPLSRNTAQIQWHHPQYGIGCLTVLADGPGRDPIESRDDCADGNPAAQFRLELFGPRAAIHLRIRPAVTGQCPGLRGQDTQDGAEVVHDRCSGALDQDFLIELTPPPAAGLGKQTSVR
;
A
#
# COMPACT_ATOMS: atom_id res chain seq x y z
N MET A 1 -7.22 5.40 1.37
CA MET A 1 -5.98 4.64 1.63
C MET A 1 -4.87 5.65 1.81
N PHE A 2 -3.95 5.43 2.74
CA PHE A 2 -2.85 6.34 3.07
C PHE A 2 -1.55 5.55 3.21
N LEU A 3 -0.42 6.17 2.85
CA LEU A 3 0.91 5.59 3.04
C LEU A 3 1.57 6.28 4.23
N GLU A 4 1.86 5.53 5.29
CA GLU A 4 2.60 6.02 6.45
C GLU A 4 4.07 5.58 6.35
N PRO A 5 5.02 6.49 6.11
CA PRO A 5 6.41 6.13 5.94
C PRO A 5 7.05 5.66 7.26
N LEU A 6 7.65 4.47 7.26
CA LEU A 6 8.41 3.96 8.41
C LEU A 6 9.92 4.18 8.25
N SER A 7 10.42 3.99 7.03
CA SER A 7 11.83 4.20 6.70
C SER A 7 11.99 4.43 5.20
N ARG A 8 13.24 4.46 4.71
CA ARG A 8 13.52 4.60 3.27
C ARG A 8 12.83 3.46 2.51
N ASN A 9 11.89 3.84 1.64
CA ASN A 9 11.13 2.95 0.77
C ASN A 9 10.30 1.87 1.51
N THR A 10 10.04 2.05 2.82
CA THR A 10 9.20 1.15 3.60
C THR A 10 8.09 1.95 4.26
N ALA A 11 6.86 1.48 4.12
CA ALA A 11 5.67 2.13 4.65
C ALA A 11 4.68 1.11 5.20
N GLN A 12 3.75 1.58 6.02
CA GLN A 12 2.47 0.93 6.22
C GLN A 12 1.46 1.48 5.23
N ILE A 13 0.53 0.62 4.79
CA ILE A 13 -0.59 1.02 3.95
C ILE A 13 -1.83 1.04 4.83
N GLN A 14 -2.34 2.23 5.13
CA GLN A 14 -3.48 2.42 6.01
C GLN A 14 -4.80 2.46 5.23
N TRP A 15 -5.80 1.77 5.76
CA TRP A 15 -7.20 1.87 5.38
C TRP A 15 -7.95 2.70 6.41
N HIS A 16 -8.48 3.86 6.02
CA HIS A 16 -9.30 4.69 6.91
C HIS A 16 -10.77 4.39 6.63
N HIS A 17 -11.42 3.66 7.54
CA HIS A 17 -12.85 3.36 7.45
C HIS A 17 -13.64 4.35 8.33
N PRO A 18 -14.68 5.03 7.79
CA PRO A 18 -15.44 6.03 8.54
C PRO A 18 -16.06 5.53 9.85
N GLN A 19 -16.39 4.23 9.92
CA GLN A 19 -17.04 3.62 11.09
C GLN A 19 -16.09 2.79 11.97
N TYR A 20 -15.02 2.22 11.38
CA TYR A 20 -14.15 1.26 12.05
C TYR A 20 -12.77 1.86 12.38
N GLY A 21 -12.53 3.12 12.01
CA GLY A 21 -11.27 3.80 12.26
C GLY A 21 -10.19 3.41 11.25
N ILE A 22 -8.94 3.57 11.68
CA ILE A 22 -7.76 3.29 10.87
C ILE A 22 -7.36 1.82 11.08
N GLY A 23 -7.24 1.08 9.99
CA GLY A 23 -6.58 -0.21 9.95
C GLY A 23 -5.34 -0.19 9.05
N CYS A 24 -4.45 -1.15 9.23
CA CYS A 24 -3.28 -1.35 8.39
C CYS A 24 -3.43 -2.64 7.60
N LEU A 25 -3.12 -2.57 6.31
CA LEU A 25 -2.99 -3.76 5.49
C LEU A 25 -1.91 -4.66 6.12
N THR A 26 -2.24 -5.94 6.29
CA THR A 26 -1.40 -6.91 7.00
C THR A 26 -1.46 -8.23 6.26
N VAL A 27 -0.29 -8.82 5.99
CA VAL A 27 -0.22 -10.20 5.50
C VAL A 27 -0.59 -11.16 6.62
N LEU A 28 -1.59 -12.01 6.37
CA LEU A 28 -2.01 -13.03 7.32
C LEU A 28 -1.32 -14.36 7.01
N ALA A 29 -0.81 -15.04 8.04
CA ALA A 29 -0.23 -16.37 7.88
C ALA A 29 -1.29 -17.46 7.61
N ASP A 30 -2.54 -17.19 7.98
CA ASP A 30 -3.66 -18.13 7.91
C ASP A 30 -4.82 -17.53 7.10
N GLY A 31 -5.58 -18.38 6.41
CA GLY A 31 -6.75 -17.99 5.63
C GLY A 31 -6.97 -18.89 4.40
N PRO A 32 -8.05 -18.66 3.64
CA PRO A 32 -8.34 -19.43 2.42
C PRO A 32 -7.38 -19.11 1.27
N GLY A 33 -6.64 -17.99 1.34
CA GLY A 33 -5.60 -17.60 0.39
C GLY A 33 -4.19 -17.89 0.91
N ARG A 34 -3.19 -17.85 0.02
CA ARG A 34 -1.77 -17.89 0.42
C ARG A 34 -1.33 -16.49 0.80
N ASP A 35 -1.05 -16.28 2.08
CA ASP A 35 -0.57 -15.01 2.62
C ASP A 35 -1.50 -13.81 2.30
N PRO A 36 -2.83 -13.89 2.52
CA PRO A 36 -3.74 -12.83 2.09
C PRO A 36 -3.43 -11.51 2.80
N ILE A 37 -3.64 -10.39 2.08
CA ILE A 37 -3.51 -9.04 2.64
C ILE A 37 -4.88 -8.58 3.08
N GLU A 38 -5.03 -8.35 4.38
CA GLU A 38 -6.29 -7.89 4.98
C GLU A 38 -6.06 -6.64 5.83
N SER A 39 -7.11 -5.83 5.98
CA SER A 39 -7.08 -4.72 6.93
C SER A 39 -7.18 -5.26 8.37
N ARG A 40 -6.23 -4.87 9.23
CA ARG A 40 -6.24 -5.15 10.67
C ARG A 40 -6.24 -3.85 11.46
N ASP A 41 -6.80 -3.87 12.65
CA ASP A 41 -6.83 -2.74 13.59
C ASP A 41 -5.48 -2.46 14.27
N ASP A 42 -4.48 -3.32 14.06
CA ASP A 42 -3.12 -3.16 14.56
C ASP A 42 -2.20 -2.51 13.50
N CYS A 43 -1.85 -1.25 13.75
CA CYS A 43 -0.88 -0.47 12.97
C CYS A 43 0.48 -0.31 13.66
N ALA A 44 0.85 -1.21 14.58
CA ALA A 44 2.14 -1.10 15.27
C ALA A 44 3.34 -1.18 14.31
N ASP A 45 4.22 -0.19 14.36
CA ASP A 45 5.45 -0.12 13.56
C ASP A 45 6.32 -1.38 13.69
N GLY A 46 6.25 -2.07 14.83
CA GLY A 46 7.01 -3.28 15.12
C GLY A 46 6.49 -4.56 14.46
N ASN A 47 5.38 -4.53 13.72
CA ASN A 47 4.81 -5.70 13.07
C ASN A 47 5.28 -5.82 11.60
N PRO A 48 6.23 -6.70 11.26
CA PRO A 48 6.75 -6.81 9.89
C PRO A 48 5.68 -7.25 8.88
N ALA A 49 4.61 -7.91 9.32
CA ALA A 49 3.52 -8.35 8.44
C ALA A 49 2.67 -7.18 7.92
N ALA A 50 2.72 -6.03 8.61
CA ALA A 50 2.07 -4.78 8.19
C ALA A 50 3.03 -3.81 7.46
N GLN A 51 4.28 -4.22 7.22
CA GLN A 51 5.28 -3.39 6.54
C GLN A 51 5.43 -3.78 5.07
N PHE A 52 5.45 -2.78 4.19
CA PHE A 52 5.59 -2.96 2.75
C PHE A 52 6.74 -2.11 2.22
N ARG A 53 7.61 -2.75 1.45
CA ARG A 53 8.60 -2.06 0.63
C ARG A 53 7.95 -1.60 -0.67
N LEU A 54 8.14 -0.32 -0.99
CA LEU A 54 7.63 0.33 -2.19
C LEU A 54 8.79 0.66 -3.12
N GLU A 55 8.78 0.09 -4.33
CA GLU A 55 9.85 0.25 -5.31
C GLU A 55 9.30 0.86 -6.59
N LEU A 56 9.97 1.89 -7.12
CA LEU A 56 9.65 2.41 -8.45
C LEU A 56 9.76 1.29 -9.49
N PHE A 57 8.69 1.11 -10.25
CA PHE A 57 8.57 0.12 -11.30
C PHE A 57 7.95 0.79 -12.54
N GLY A 58 8.00 0.15 -13.71
CA GLY A 58 7.30 0.68 -14.88
C GLY A 58 7.82 2.02 -15.45
N PRO A 59 7.01 2.69 -16.30
CA PRO A 59 7.38 3.92 -17.01
C PRO A 59 7.47 5.14 -16.08
N ARG A 60 8.42 6.05 -16.35
CA ARG A 60 8.65 7.26 -15.52
C ARG A 60 7.60 8.36 -15.65
N ALA A 61 6.58 8.17 -16.50
CA ALA A 61 5.54 9.18 -16.73
C ALA A 61 4.57 9.32 -15.54
N ALA A 62 4.48 8.30 -14.69
CA ALA A 62 3.70 8.29 -13.45
C ALA A 62 4.43 7.49 -12.37
N ILE A 63 3.98 7.58 -11.11
CA ILE A 63 4.54 6.82 -9.99
C ILE A 63 3.92 5.42 -10.01
N HIS A 64 4.54 4.55 -10.81
CA HIS A 64 4.30 3.12 -10.82
C HIS A 64 5.14 2.46 -9.74
N LEU A 65 4.51 1.63 -8.92
CA LEU A 65 5.14 1.00 -7.78
C LEU A 65 4.94 -0.51 -7.80
N ARG A 66 6.02 -1.21 -7.48
CA ARG A 66 5.97 -2.58 -7.01
C ARG A 66 5.89 -2.59 -5.50
N ILE A 67 4.91 -3.32 -4.98
CA ILE A 67 4.68 -3.49 -3.55
C ILE A 67 5.25 -4.84 -3.15
N ARG A 68 6.01 -4.89 -2.04
CA ARG A 68 6.52 -6.15 -1.49
C ARG A 68 6.32 -6.20 0.03
N PRO A 69 5.54 -7.14 0.58
CA PRO A 69 5.48 -7.31 2.02
C PRO A 69 6.86 -7.65 2.58
N ALA A 70 7.23 -7.07 3.71
CA ALA A 70 8.54 -7.29 4.33
C ALA A 70 8.73 -8.75 4.78
N VAL A 71 7.65 -9.41 5.21
CA VAL A 71 7.67 -10.78 5.72
C VAL A 71 7.90 -11.86 4.67
N THR A 72 7.40 -11.67 3.44
CA THR A 72 7.53 -12.70 2.39
C THR A 72 8.45 -12.27 1.26
N GLY A 73 8.57 -10.97 0.99
CA GLY A 73 9.32 -10.42 -0.14
C GLY A 73 8.72 -10.76 -1.52
N GLN A 74 7.58 -11.44 -1.56
CA GLN A 74 6.83 -11.79 -2.76
C GLN A 74 6.10 -10.56 -3.32
N CYS A 75 5.75 -10.61 -4.61
CA CYS A 75 4.99 -9.56 -5.24
C CYS A 75 3.51 -9.95 -5.29
N PRO A 76 2.61 -9.11 -4.75
CA PRO A 76 1.19 -9.24 -5.03
C PRO A 76 0.94 -9.09 -6.53
N GLY A 77 0.00 -9.87 -7.07
CA GLY A 77 -0.50 -9.70 -8.42
C GLY A 77 -1.89 -10.27 -8.61
N LEU A 78 -2.54 -9.92 -9.71
CA LEU A 78 -3.90 -10.36 -10.01
C LEU A 78 -3.90 -11.83 -10.45
N ARG A 79 -4.71 -12.68 -9.81
CA ARG A 79 -4.81 -14.09 -10.19
C ARG A 79 -5.21 -14.23 -11.66
N GLY A 80 -4.37 -14.90 -12.44
CA GLY A 80 -4.64 -15.11 -13.86
C GLY A 80 -4.69 -13.82 -14.68
N GLN A 81 -4.14 -12.71 -14.15
CA GLN A 81 -4.24 -11.37 -14.73
C GLN A 81 -5.70 -10.88 -14.87
N ASP A 82 -6.61 -11.42 -14.07
CA ASP A 82 -8.02 -11.05 -14.11
C ASP A 82 -8.25 -9.63 -13.56
N THR A 83 -8.94 -8.81 -14.34
CA THR A 83 -9.29 -7.43 -14.00
C THR A 83 -10.79 -7.26 -13.73
N GLN A 84 -11.56 -8.35 -13.66
CA GLN A 84 -12.97 -8.29 -13.28
C GLN A 84 -13.12 -7.97 -11.79
N ASP A 85 -14.27 -7.38 -11.43
CA ASP A 85 -14.59 -7.09 -10.03
C ASP A 85 -14.53 -8.36 -9.17
N GLY A 86 -13.87 -8.26 -8.01
CA GLY A 86 -13.68 -9.38 -7.10
C GLY A 86 -12.50 -10.30 -7.45
N ALA A 87 -11.71 -10.00 -8.48
CA ALA A 87 -10.47 -10.71 -8.77
C ALA A 87 -9.55 -10.72 -7.53
N GLU A 88 -9.05 -11.91 -7.18
CA GLU A 88 -8.20 -12.08 -6.01
C GLU A 88 -6.77 -11.61 -6.30
N VAL A 89 -6.22 -10.84 -5.37
CA VAL A 89 -4.79 -10.54 -5.32
C VAL A 89 -4.07 -11.72 -4.66
N VAL A 90 -3.12 -12.32 -5.37
CA VAL A 90 -2.29 -13.44 -4.90
C VAL A 90 -0.84 -13.04 -4.79
N HIS A 91 -0.08 -13.74 -3.95
CA HIS A 91 1.36 -13.56 -3.85
C HIS A 91 2.09 -14.57 -4.73
N ASP A 92 3.03 -14.08 -5.54
CA ASP A 92 3.93 -14.92 -6.33
C ASP A 92 5.34 -14.31 -6.37
N ARG A 93 6.28 -15.03 -6.96
CA ARG A 93 7.58 -14.52 -7.32
C ARG A 93 7.42 -13.22 -8.11
N CYS A 94 8.19 -12.21 -7.71
CA CYS A 94 8.30 -10.97 -8.46
C CYS A 94 8.78 -11.24 -9.89
N SER A 95 7.97 -10.83 -10.87
CA SER A 95 8.21 -10.96 -12.30
C SER A 95 8.37 -9.56 -12.92
N GLY A 96 8.22 -9.41 -14.24
CA GLY A 96 8.10 -8.11 -14.91
C GLY A 96 6.71 -7.90 -15.51
N ALA A 97 5.75 -8.76 -15.18
CA ALA A 97 4.43 -8.76 -15.77
C ALA A 97 3.56 -7.63 -15.19
N LEU A 98 2.59 -7.20 -16.00
CA LEU A 98 1.74 -6.05 -15.69
C LEU A 98 0.76 -6.30 -14.54
N ASP A 99 0.49 -7.56 -14.23
CA ASP A 99 -0.34 -7.98 -13.10
C ASP A 99 0.31 -7.70 -11.73
N GLN A 100 1.60 -7.31 -11.70
CA GLN A 100 2.33 -6.90 -10.50
C GLN A 100 2.80 -5.42 -10.54
N ASP A 101 2.29 -4.63 -11.50
CA ASP A 101 2.55 -3.20 -11.65
C ASP A 101 1.33 -2.40 -11.16
N PHE A 102 1.48 -1.69 -10.05
CA PHE A 102 0.40 -0.90 -9.47
C PHE A 102 0.69 0.59 -9.62
N LEU A 103 -0.26 1.29 -10.23
CA LEU A 103 -0.27 2.75 -10.23
C LEU A 103 -0.71 3.23 -8.84
N ILE A 104 0.10 4.07 -8.20
CA ILE A 104 -0.28 4.77 -6.97
C ILE A 104 -0.43 6.25 -7.30
N GLU A 105 -1.68 6.70 -7.40
CA GLU A 105 -2.02 8.11 -7.52
C GLU A 105 -2.06 8.74 -6.12
N LEU A 106 -1.00 9.46 -5.76
CA LEU A 106 -0.97 10.20 -4.51
C LEU A 106 -2.00 11.33 -4.59
N THR A 107 -3.01 11.29 -3.72
CA THR A 107 -3.88 12.46 -3.52
C THR A 107 -3.04 13.54 -2.85
N PRO A 108 -2.84 14.71 -3.48
CA PRO A 108 -2.12 15.79 -2.84
C PRO A 108 -2.87 16.23 -1.58
N PRO A 109 -2.17 16.68 -0.53
CA PRO A 109 -2.84 17.27 0.63
C PRO A 109 -3.75 18.40 0.16
N PRO A 110 -4.90 18.65 0.83
CA PRO A 110 -5.68 19.85 0.57
C PRO A 110 -4.74 21.04 0.56
N ALA A 111 -4.81 21.88 -0.48
CA ALA A 111 -3.94 23.04 -0.60
C ALA A 111 -3.97 23.78 0.73
N ALA A 112 -2.83 23.87 1.42
CA ALA A 112 -2.74 24.57 2.68
C ALA A 112 -3.32 25.96 2.42
N GLY A 113 -4.46 26.25 3.06
CA GLY A 113 -5.11 27.54 2.93
C GLY A 113 -4.05 28.59 3.18
N LEU A 114 -3.94 29.55 2.26
CA LEU A 114 -3.05 30.69 2.35
C LEU A 114 -3.30 31.41 3.68
N GLY A 115 -2.61 30.98 4.73
CA GLY A 115 -2.69 31.56 6.05
C GLY A 115 -2.23 32.99 5.92
N LYS A 116 -3.15 33.95 6.09
CA LYS A 116 -2.79 35.35 6.24
C LYS A 116 -1.76 35.44 7.37
N GLN A 117 -0.51 35.70 7.01
CA GLN A 117 0.49 36.21 7.92
C GLN A 117 0.00 37.59 8.37
N THR A 118 -0.74 37.65 9.48
CA THR A 118 -1.02 38.91 10.15
C THR A 118 0.26 39.30 10.87
N SER A 119 1.04 40.18 10.22
CA SER A 119 2.14 40.90 10.86
C SER A 119 1.57 41.71 12.02
N VAL A 120 1.98 41.38 13.25
CA VAL A 120 1.76 42.23 14.42
C VAL A 120 2.93 43.22 14.47
N ARG A 121 2.57 44.49 14.53
CA ARG A 121 3.47 45.65 14.62
C ARG A 121 4.18 45.73 15.97
#